data_AF-A0A7W2B9B2-F1
#
_entry.id   AF-A0A7W2B9B2-F1
#
_cell.length_a   1.000
_cell.length_b   1.000
_cell.length_c   1.000
_cell.angle_alpha   90.00
_cell.angle_beta   90.00
_cell.angle_gamma   90.00
#
_symmetry.space_group_name_H-M   'P 1'
#
loop_
_entity.id
_entity.type
_entity.pdbx_description
1 polymer ?
#
loop_
_entity_poly.entity_id
_entity_poly.type
_entity_poly.pdbx_seq_one_letter_code
_entity_poly.pdbx_strand_id
1 'polypeptide(L)'
;MITGINHINLAVADVARSFLFYTKLLGLTPLCQSKGSAYLLAGHPEEPGALWVSLDFDRTKKRVPSPCNTHLAFTVSKGNFSLLKGRLLEAGVVSFKENTSPGESFYFLDNVTWYF
;
A
#
# COMPACT_ATOMS: atom_id res chain seq x y z
N MET A 1 9.09 -20.24 -18.48
CA MET A 1 9.01 -18.82 -18.93
C MET A 1 8.09 -18.07 -17.98
N ILE A 2 8.37 -16.80 -17.63
CA ILE A 2 7.59 -16.01 -16.65
C ILE A 2 6.22 -15.62 -17.21
N THR A 3 5.17 -15.69 -16.40
CA THR A 3 3.76 -15.46 -16.81
C THR A 3 3.10 -14.22 -16.20
N GLY A 4 3.74 -13.55 -15.24
CA GLY A 4 3.20 -12.35 -14.59
C GLY A 4 3.87 -12.04 -13.25
N ILE A 5 3.30 -11.06 -12.55
CA ILE A 5 3.66 -10.77 -11.14
C ILE A 5 2.90 -11.76 -10.26
N ASN A 6 3.63 -12.53 -9.45
CA ASN A 6 3.01 -13.44 -8.49
C ASN A 6 2.60 -12.72 -7.20
N HIS A 7 3.50 -11.93 -6.62
CA HIS A 7 3.26 -11.10 -5.44
C HIS A 7 4.26 -9.94 -5.39
N ILE A 8 3.99 -8.97 -4.53
CA ILE A 8 4.93 -7.92 -4.14
C ILE A 8 5.19 -8.01 -2.65
N ASN A 9 6.46 -7.98 -2.25
CA ASN A 9 6.87 -7.95 -0.85
C ASN A 9 7.35 -6.56 -0.44
N LEU A 10 6.77 -6.03 0.63
CA LEU A 10 7.14 -4.76 1.24
C LEU A 10 7.82 -5.02 2.57
N ALA A 11 9.08 -4.60 2.67
CA ALA A 11 9.79 -4.55 3.93
C ALA A 11 9.19 -3.44 4.80
N VAL A 12 8.78 -3.77 6.03
CA VAL A 12 8.13 -2.84 6.96
C VAL A 12 8.85 -2.78 8.31
N ALA A 13 8.87 -1.60 8.92
CA ALA A 13 9.45 -1.42 10.25
C ALA A 13 8.51 -1.86 11.38
N ASP A 14 7.21 -1.90 11.11
CA ASP A 14 6.17 -2.30 12.06
C ASP A 14 5.01 -2.95 11.29
N VAL A 15 4.86 -4.27 11.44
CA VAL A 15 3.84 -5.05 10.74
C VAL A 15 2.44 -4.67 11.20
N ALA A 16 2.22 -4.41 12.49
CA ALA A 16 0.89 -4.08 13.01
C ALA A 16 0.42 -2.73 12.45
N ARG A 17 1.30 -1.72 12.48
CA ARG A 17 1.00 -0.40 11.94
C ARG A 17 0.78 -0.44 10.43
N SER A 18 1.66 -1.11 9.67
CA SER A 18 1.51 -1.24 8.22
C SER A 18 0.26 -2.03 7.86
N PHE A 19 -0.08 -3.09 8.60
CA PHE A 19 -1.31 -3.84 8.40
C PHE A 19 -2.55 -2.96 8.52
N LEU A 20 -2.63 -2.11 9.55
CA LEU A 20 -3.73 -1.15 9.69
C LEU A 20 -3.78 -0.15 8.54
N PHE A 21 -2.63 0.37 8.08
CA PHE A 21 -2.57 1.26 6.93
C PHE A 21 -3.15 0.60 5.67
N TYR A 22 -2.64 -0.56 5.28
CA TYR A 22 -3.08 -1.22 4.05
C TYR A 22 -4.51 -1.76 4.13
N THR A 23 -4.97 -2.22 5.30
CA THR A 23 -6.33 -2.78 5.42
C THR A 23 -7.38 -1.73 5.73
N LYS A 24 -7.15 -0.86 6.72
CA LYS A 24 -8.17 0.09 7.18
C LYS A 24 -8.18 1.37 6.36
N LEU A 25 -7.02 1.88 5.97
CA LEU A 25 -6.95 3.11 5.20
C LEU A 25 -7.10 2.85 3.70
N LEU A 26 -6.29 1.94 3.13
CA LEU A 26 -6.34 1.61 1.71
C LEU A 26 -7.43 0.60 1.32
N GLY A 27 -7.94 -0.20 2.25
CA GLY A 27 -9.02 -1.15 1.98
C GLY A 27 -8.58 -2.48 1.37
N LEU A 28 -7.30 -2.86 1.46
CA LEU A 28 -6.85 -4.19 1.03
C LEU A 28 -7.46 -5.28 1.91
N THR A 29 -7.75 -6.43 1.29
CA THR A 29 -8.36 -7.59 1.97
C THR A 29 -7.29 -8.33 2.76
N PRO A 30 -7.40 -8.44 4.10
CA PRO A 30 -6.45 -9.24 4.87
C PRO A 30 -6.68 -10.74 4.64
N LEU A 31 -5.59 -11.49 4.44
CA LEU A 31 -5.63 -12.95 4.41
C LEU A 31 -5.15 -13.55 5.73
N CYS A 32 -4.02 -13.08 6.24
CA CYS A 32 -3.53 -13.45 7.57
C CYS A 32 -2.50 -12.43 8.08
N GLN A 33 -2.29 -12.45 9.39
CA GLN A 33 -1.33 -11.59 10.09
C GLN A 33 -0.62 -12.40 11.18
N SER A 34 0.68 -12.18 11.31
CA SER A 34 1.52 -12.68 12.39
C SER A 34 2.31 -11.53 13.01
N LYS A 35 3.14 -11.82 14.02
CA LYS A 35 4.04 -10.83 14.62
C LYS A 35 5.09 -10.32 13.61
N GLY A 36 5.52 -11.16 12.68
CA GLY A 36 6.63 -10.87 11.76
C GLY A 36 6.21 -10.56 10.33
N SER A 37 4.96 -10.82 9.97
CA SER A 37 4.48 -10.65 8.60
C SER A 37 2.97 -10.53 8.50
N ALA A 38 2.47 -10.06 7.35
CA ALA A 38 1.07 -10.14 6.98
C ALA A 38 0.91 -10.36 5.47
N TYR A 39 -0.18 -10.98 5.07
CA TYR A 39 -0.53 -11.20 3.67
C TYR A 39 -1.89 -10.59 3.37
N LEU A 40 -1.95 -9.84 2.28
CA LEU A 40 -3.10 -9.03 1.87
C LEU A 40 -3.39 -9.24 0.37
N LEU A 41 -4.61 -8.93 -0.04
CA LEU A 41 -5.02 -8.81 -1.43
C LEU A 41 -5.38 -7.37 -1.78
N ALA A 42 -4.82 -6.87 -2.89
CA ALA A 42 -5.35 -5.69 -3.58
C ALA A 42 -6.22 -6.15 -4.75
N GLY A 43 -7.53 -5.88 -4.67
CA GLY A 43 -8.54 -6.49 -5.52
C GLY A 43 -9.33 -7.58 -4.77
N HIS A 44 -10.34 -8.15 -5.43
CA HIS A 44 -11.20 -9.16 -4.83
C HIS A 44 -10.64 -10.58 -5.05
N PRO A 45 -10.65 -11.49 -4.05
CA PRO A 45 -10.11 -12.85 -4.20
C PRO A 45 -10.70 -13.66 -5.37
N GLU A 46 -11.97 -13.40 -5.68
CA GLU A 46 -12.70 -14.06 -6.76
C GLU A 46 -12.50 -13.40 -8.14
N GLU A 47 -11.81 -12.25 -8.20
CA GLU A 47 -11.56 -11.54 -9.45
C GLU A 47 -10.16 -11.84 -10.00
N PRO A 48 -10.03 -12.13 -11.31
CA PRO A 48 -8.72 -12.26 -11.93
C PRO A 48 -7.96 -10.93 -11.85
N GLY A 49 -6.68 -11.00 -11.50
CA GLY A 49 -5.81 -9.83 -11.39
C GLY A 49 -5.68 -9.24 -9.98
N ALA A 50 -6.29 -9.87 -8.97
CA ALA A 50 -6.00 -9.52 -7.59
C ALA A 50 -4.50 -9.71 -7.27
N LEU A 51 -3.88 -8.68 -6.73
CA LEU A 51 -2.45 -8.67 -6.42
C LEU A 51 -2.22 -9.12 -4.97
N TRP A 52 -1.34 -10.10 -4.80
CA TRP A 52 -0.86 -10.50 -3.48
C TRP A 52 0.20 -9.52 -2.98
N VAL A 53 -0.03 -8.99 -1.79
CA VAL A 53 0.90 -8.07 -1.10
C VAL A 53 1.32 -8.70 0.22
N SER A 54 2.61 -8.95 0.39
CA SER A 54 3.17 -9.36 1.67
C SER A 54 3.85 -8.18 2.36
N LEU A 55 3.59 -8.03 3.65
CA LEU A 55 4.29 -7.13 4.56
C LEU A 55 5.22 -8.01 5.38
N ASP A 56 6.53 -7.80 5.31
CA ASP A 56 7.51 -8.57 6.10
C ASP A 56 8.36 -7.62 6.95
N PHE A 57 8.51 -7.96 8.22
CA PHE A 57 9.31 -7.16 9.14
C PHE A 57 10.76 -7.12 8.66
N ASP A 58 11.30 -5.92 8.49
CA ASP A 58 12.70 -5.74 8.09
C ASP A 58 13.65 -6.04 9.26
N ARG A 59 13.99 -7.32 9.39
CA ARG A 59 14.97 -7.82 10.36
C ARG A 59 16.37 -7.26 10.13
N THR A 60 16.68 -6.86 8.89
CA THR A 60 18.00 -6.34 8.52
C THR A 60 18.17 -4.86 8.83
N LYS A 61 17.06 -4.16 9.13
CA LYS A 61 17.01 -2.70 9.36
C LYS A 61 17.65 -1.89 8.22
N LYS A 62 17.58 -2.40 7.00
CA LYS A 62 18.13 -1.76 5.79
C LYS A 62 17.12 -0.89 5.06
N ARG A 63 15.83 -0.99 5.40
CA ARG A 63 14.76 -0.14 4.87
C ARG A 63 15.07 1.31 5.20
N VAL A 64 15.44 2.05 4.16
CA VAL A 64 15.63 3.50 4.21
C VAL A 64 14.68 4.15 3.20
N PRO A 65 14.02 5.27 3.54
CA PRO A 65 13.29 6.06 2.55
C PRO A 65 14.23 6.42 1.39
N SER A 66 13.78 6.19 0.16
CA SER A 66 14.52 6.53 -1.05
C SER A 66 13.72 7.56 -1.84
N PRO A 67 14.33 8.67 -2.29
CA PRO A 67 13.67 9.63 -3.16
C PRO A 67 13.57 9.16 -4.62
N CYS A 68 13.95 7.91 -4.92
CA CYS A 68 13.83 7.39 -6.27
C CYS A 68 12.36 7.24 -6.69
N ASN A 69 12.12 7.19 -8.00
CA ASN A 69 10.77 7.13 -8.55
C ASN A 69 10.19 5.71 -8.59
N THR A 70 10.77 4.73 -7.90
CA THR A 70 10.20 3.38 -7.77
C THR A 70 8.97 3.45 -6.87
N HIS A 71 7.80 3.16 -7.43
CA HIS A 71 6.54 3.19 -6.69
C HIS A 71 5.61 2.09 -7.17
N LEU A 72 4.59 1.81 -6.35
CA LEU A 72 3.48 0.91 -6.67
C LEU A 72 2.23 1.76 -6.87
N ALA A 73 1.52 1.53 -7.96
CA ALA A 73 0.25 2.18 -8.24
C ALA A 73 -0.90 1.17 -8.06
N PHE A 74 -1.92 1.58 -7.30
CA PHE A 74 -3.15 0.80 -7.14
C PHE A 74 -4.26 1.46 -7.95
N THR A 75 -5.01 0.63 -8.67
CA THR A 75 -6.21 1.10 -9.39
C THR A 75 -7.35 1.32 -8.41
N VAL A 76 -8.03 2.44 -8.55
CA VAL A 76 -9.27 2.75 -7.83
C VAL A 76 -10.32 3.17 -8.85
N SER A 77 -11.59 2.84 -8.59
CA SER A 77 -12.68 3.28 -9.45
C SER A 77 -12.83 4.80 -9.41
N LYS A 78 -13.26 5.39 -10.53
CA LYS A 78 -13.44 6.85 -10.63
C LYS A 78 -14.35 7.42 -9.53
N GLY A 79 -15.41 6.70 -9.17
CA GLY A 79 -16.33 7.11 -8.10
C GLY A 79 -15.72 7.10 -6.69
N ASN A 80 -14.66 6.32 -6.47
CA ASN A 80 -14.01 6.18 -5.16
C ASN A 80 -12.71 6.97 -5.04
N PHE A 81 -12.15 7.50 -6.15
CA PHE A 81 -10.86 8.19 -6.13
C PHE A 81 -10.84 9.38 -5.16
N SER A 82 -11.79 10.30 -5.30
CA SER A 82 -11.86 11.51 -4.46
C SER A 82 -12.11 11.18 -2.99
N LEU A 83 -12.95 10.18 -2.71
CA LEU A 83 -13.22 9.73 -1.34
C LEU A 83 -11.98 9.12 -0.68
N LEU A 84 -11.27 8.25 -1.40
CA LEU A 84 -10.05 7.62 -0.90
C LEU A 84 -8.95 8.67 -0.68
N LYS A 85 -8.77 9.59 -1.63
CA LYS A 85 -7.83 10.71 -1.49
C LYS A 85 -8.14 11.56 -0.26
N GLY A 86 -9.40 11.93 -0.02
CA GLY A 86 -9.84 12.67 1.16
C GLY A 86 -9.49 11.95 2.46
N ARG A 87 -9.85 10.67 2.58
CA ARG A 87 -9.52 9.83 3.75
C ARG A 87 -8.01 9.74 4.00
N LEU A 88 -7.21 9.60 2.95
CA LEU A 88 -5.75 9.54 3.06
C LEU A 88 -5.19 10.87 3.59
N LEU A 89 -5.68 12.01 3.08
CA LEU A 89 -5.28 13.35 3.54
C LEU A 89 -5.68 13.60 5.00
N GLU A 90 -6.90 13.23 5.39
CA GLU A 90 -7.38 13.33 6.78
C GLU A 90 -6.56 12.47 7.75
N ALA A 91 -6.11 11.30 7.31
CA ALA A 91 -5.20 10.44 8.06
C ALA A 91 -3.76 11.00 8.14
N GLY A 92 -3.46 12.10 7.44
CA GLY A 92 -2.14 12.75 7.48
C GLY A 92 -1.08 12.02 6.66
N VAL A 93 -1.43 11.31 5.58
CA VAL A 93 -0.40 10.76 4.67
C VAL A 93 0.41 11.89 4.05
N VAL A 94 1.70 11.64 3.85
CA VAL A 94 2.59 12.59 3.17
C VAL A 94 2.50 12.37 1.67
N SER A 95 2.08 13.39 0.92
CA SER A 95 2.23 13.38 -0.54
C SER A 95 3.67 13.69 -0.92
N PHE A 96 4.25 12.89 -1.81
CA PHE A 96 5.66 13.06 -2.23
C PHE A 96 5.81 13.61 -3.65
N LYS A 97 4.72 13.74 -4.40
CA LYS A 97 4.76 14.13 -5.82
C LYS A 97 3.42 14.71 -6.27
N GLU A 98 3.50 15.83 -6.96
CA GLU A 98 2.35 16.41 -7.70
C GLU A 98 2.06 15.61 -8.97
N ASN A 99 0.79 15.44 -9.30
CA ASN A 99 0.40 14.74 -10.51
C ASN A 99 0.55 15.63 -11.74
N THR A 100 1.45 15.25 -12.65
CA THR A 100 1.65 15.88 -13.95
C THR A 100 1.32 14.95 -15.13
N SER A 101 0.74 13.78 -14.83
CA SER A 101 0.42 12.74 -15.83
C SER A 101 -1.06 12.82 -16.26
N PRO A 102 -1.41 12.29 -17.45
CA PRO A 102 -2.81 12.13 -17.84
C PRO A 102 -3.57 11.22 -16.86
N GLY A 103 -4.76 11.65 -16.44
CA GLY A 103 -5.59 10.92 -15.49
C GLY A 103 -5.39 11.36 -14.04
N GLU A 104 -6.28 10.90 -13.15
CA GLU A 104 -6.24 11.22 -11.74
C GLU A 104 -5.27 10.28 -11.01
N SER A 105 -4.19 10.85 -10.47
CA SER A 105 -3.21 10.14 -9.63
C SER A 105 -3.00 10.89 -8.31
N PHE A 106 -2.82 10.14 -7.22
CA PHE A 106 -2.41 10.68 -5.93
C PHE A 106 -1.21 9.89 -5.41
N TYR A 107 -0.09 10.58 -5.22
CA TYR A 107 1.18 9.96 -4.80
C TYR A 107 1.40 10.22 -3.32
N PHE A 108 1.51 9.16 -2.52
CA PHE A 108 1.64 9.22 -1.07
C PHE A 108 2.61 8.16 -0.53
N LEU A 109 3.15 8.41 0.66
CA LEU A 109 3.98 7.46 1.40
C LEU A 109 3.14 6.59 2.33
N ASP A 110 3.59 5.35 2.59
CA ASP A 110 2.91 4.37 3.45
C ASP A 110 3.11 4.61 4.96
N ASN A 111 3.93 5.61 5.33
CA ASN A 111 4.27 5.92 6.71
C ASN A 111 3.30 6.95 7.31
N VAL A 112 2.16 6.48 7.81
CA VAL A 112 1.30 7.32 8.65
C VAL A 112 1.80 7.27 10.10
N THR A 113 2.06 8.44 10.67
CA THR A 113 2.29 8.60 12.11
C THR A 113 0.92 8.71 12.77
N TRP A 114 0.28 7.59 13.07
CA TRP A 114 -0.94 7.61 13.89
C TRP A 114 -0.56 8.05 15.30
N TYR A 115 -1.12 9.16 15.78
CA TYR A 115 -1.18 9.45 17.21
C TYR A 115 -2.38 8.67 17.75
N PHE A 116 -2.13 7.49 18.33
CA PHE A 116 -3.09 6.82 19.21
C PHE A 116 -2.82 7.23 20.65
#